data_AF-A0A920S0R7-F1
#
_entry.id   AF-A0A920S0R7-F1
#
_cell.length_a   1.000
_cell.length_b   1.000
_cell.length_c   1.000
_cell.angle_alpha   90.00
_cell.angle_beta   90.00
_cell.angle_gamma   90.00
#
_symmetry.space_group_name_H-M   'P 1'
#
loop_
_entity.id
_entity.type
_entity.pdbx_description
1 polymer ?
#
loop_
_entity_poly.entity_id
_entity_poly.type
_entity_poly.pdbx_seq_one_letter_code
_entity_poly.pdbx_strand_id
1 'polypeptide(L)'
;MCLVGPKHLESHYVHKISNIRMRGNTSKLHLALSGLPKFKGVDKEDLGNRIINAPNMKYLELAHDFTKYGEYSDQLPMEIIIPSIHDKTLAPKGHHVLSAIVNNTAYHLKDGWEQSKPVVLENCLNQLEEMAPGIRKLILHAELLSPKDFENEYGITGGHWHQGELTFDQFLMLRPIPGMAQYTSPIESLYLCGAGSHPGGGLMGLAGRNAANEILSRES
;
A
#
# COMPACT_ATOMS: atom_id res chain seq x y z
N MET A 1 -5.99 -0.25 21.76
CA MET A 1 -5.13 -0.81 22.84
C MET A 1 -3.93 0.11 23.00
N CYS A 2 -3.53 0.48 24.22
CA CYS A 2 -2.36 1.34 24.46
C CYS A 2 -1.37 0.55 25.32
N LEU A 3 -0.11 0.45 24.88
CA LEU A 3 0.90 -0.42 25.51
C LEU A 3 1.16 -0.03 26.98
N VAL A 4 1.44 1.26 27.23
CA VAL A 4 1.72 1.78 28.58
C VAL A 4 0.74 2.86 29.02
N GLY A 5 0.04 3.54 28.10
CA GLY A 5 -0.84 4.68 28.42
C GLY A 5 -0.11 6.03 28.44
N PRO A 6 -0.81 7.14 28.14
CA PRO A 6 -0.20 8.47 28.03
C PRO A 6 0.39 8.99 29.35
N LYS A 7 -0.12 8.54 30.50
CA LYS A 7 0.38 8.92 31.83
C LYS A 7 1.82 8.48 32.13
N HIS A 8 2.36 7.56 31.33
CA HIS A 8 3.73 7.03 31.47
C HIS A 8 4.70 7.61 30.43
N LEU A 9 4.25 8.57 29.61
CA LEU A 9 5.03 9.20 28.56
C LEU A 9 4.99 10.71 28.72
N GLU A 10 6.05 11.41 28.33
CA GLU A 10 6.00 12.87 28.33
C GLU A 10 4.98 13.37 27.30
N SER A 11 4.25 14.43 27.67
CA SER A 11 3.13 14.96 26.87
C SER A 11 3.51 15.28 25.41
N HIS A 12 4.75 15.71 25.19
CA HIS A 12 5.24 16.05 23.85
C HIS A 12 5.37 14.81 22.94
N TYR A 13 5.75 13.64 23.48
CA TYR A 13 5.80 12.38 22.72
C TYR A 13 4.39 11.90 22.39
N VAL A 14 3.50 11.93 23.38
CA VAL A 14 2.09 11.56 23.18
C VAL A 14 1.48 12.40 22.06
N HIS A 15 1.69 13.72 22.10
CA HIS A 15 1.21 14.63 21.07
C HIS A 15 1.79 14.32 19.68
N LYS A 16 3.10 14.10 19.57
CA LYS A 16 3.71 13.78 18.26
C LYS A 16 3.19 12.46 17.70
N ILE A 17 3.13 11.41 18.52
CA ILE A 17 2.65 10.08 18.10
C ILE A 17 1.18 10.12 17.70
N SER A 18 0.32 10.82 18.46
CA SER A 18 -1.11 10.94 18.13
C SER A 18 -1.39 11.69 16.84
N ASN A 19 -0.44 12.49 16.36
CA ASN A 19 -0.55 13.28 15.14
C ASN A 19 0.15 12.62 13.93
N ILE A 20 0.71 11.41 14.07
CA ILE A 20 1.25 10.69 12.91
C ILE A 20 0.11 10.41 11.94
N ARG A 21 0.26 10.86 10.70
CA ARG A 21 -0.72 10.59 9.67
C ARG A 21 -0.50 9.18 9.10
N MET A 22 -1.51 8.34 9.30
CA MET A 22 -1.50 6.93 8.91
C MET A 22 -2.48 6.62 7.77
N ARG A 23 -3.09 7.64 7.15
CA ARG A 23 -4.21 7.43 6.23
C ARG A 23 -3.70 6.88 4.90
N GLY A 24 -4.08 5.64 4.59
CA GLY A 24 -3.81 4.99 3.31
C GLY A 24 -4.57 5.65 2.17
N ASN A 25 -3.98 5.59 0.97
CA ASN A 25 -4.59 6.11 -0.25
C ASN A 25 -4.49 5.13 -1.43
N THR A 26 -4.45 3.84 -1.10
CA THR A 26 -4.12 2.79 -2.06
C THR A 26 -4.86 1.51 -1.71
N SER A 27 -5.41 0.85 -2.73
CA SER A 27 -6.01 -0.47 -2.66
C SER A 27 -5.15 -1.48 -3.42
N LYS A 28 -5.35 -2.76 -3.16
CA LYS A 28 -4.69 -3.86 -3.85
C LYS A 28 -5.74 -4.70 -4.57
N LEU A 29 -5.59 -4.83 -5.89
CA LEU A 29 -6.40 -5.70 -6.71
C LEU A 29 -5.65 -7.01 -6.99
N HIS A 30 -6.32 -8.14 -6.79
CA HIS A 30 -5.84 -9.46 -7.15
C HIS A 30 -6.83 -10.13 -8.10
N LEU A 31 -6.33 -10.64 -9.23
CA LEU A 31 -7.11 -11.42 -10.17
C LEU A 31 -6.47 -12.80 -10.36
N ALA A 32 -7.28 -13.85 -10.23
CA ALA A 32 -6.93 -15.17 -10.72
C ALA A 32 -7.40 -15.28 -12.17
N LEU A 33 -6.49 -15.65 -13.07
CA LEU A 33 -6.72 -15.68 -14.52
C LEU A 33 -6.56 -17.10 -15.06
N SER A 34 -7.43 -17.50 -15.98
CA SER A 34 -7.37 -18.77 -16.73
C SER A 34 -6.38 -18.76 -17.91
N GLY A 35 -5.69 -17.64 -18.12
CA GLY A 35 -4.67 -17.46 -19.15
C GLY A 35 -4.02 -16.09 -19.09
N LEU A 36 -3.00 -15.87 -19.92
CA LEU A 36 -2.33 -14.57 -20.01
C LEU A 36 -3.18 -13.53 -20.76
N PRO A 37 -3.41 -12.34 -20.18
CA PRO A 37 -4.03 -11.24 -20.89
C PRO A 37 -3.06 -10.66 -21.95
N LYS A 38 -3.61 -9.98 -22.94
CA LYS A 38 -2.83 -9.25 -23.96
C LYS A 38 -3.05 -7.75 -23.77
N PHE A 39 -2.07 -7.06 -23.20
CA PHE A 39 -2.10 -5.61 -23.05
C PHE A 39 -1.77 -4.92 -24.38
N LYS A 40 -2.49 -3.85 -24.69
CA LYS A 40 -2.22 -2.99 -25.85
C LYS A 40 -0.85 -2.34 -25.70
N GLY A 41 0.01 -2.47 -26.70
CA GLY A 41 1.33 -1.84 -26.70
C GLY A 41 2.36 -2.45 -25.74
N VAL A 42 2.09 -3.66 -25.20
CA VAL A 42 3.04 -4.42 -24.37
C VAL A 42 3.30 -5.76 -25.05
N ASP A 43 4.57 -6.03 -25.35
CA ASP A 43 4.97 -7.30 -25.95
C ASP A 43 4.90 -8.43 -24.92
N LYS A 44 4.76 -9.68 -25.40
CA LYS A 44 4.62 -10.86 -24.53
C LYS A 44 5.80 -11.04 -23.58
N GLU A 45 6.99 -10.67 -24.02
CA GLU A 45 8.25 -10.77 -23.26
C GLU A 45 8.27 -9.79 -22.08
N ASP A 46 7.55 -8.67 -22.21
CA ASP A 46 7.45 -7.62 -21.20
C ASP A 46 6.28 -7.80 -20.23
N LEU A 47 5.40 -8.79 -20.44
CA LEU A 47 4.26 -9.04 -19.54
C LEU A 47 4.67 -9.41 -18.11
N GLY A 48 5.89 -9.93 -17.93
CA GLY A 48 6.46 -10.19 -16.61
C GLY A 48 6.99 -8.94 -15.91
N ASN A 49 7.11 -7.82 -16.63
CA ASN A 49 7.57 -6.55 -16.08
C ASN A 49 6.39 -5.76 -15.50
N ARG A 50 6.72 -4.62 -14.90
CA ARG A 50 5.74 -3.70 -14.33
C ARG A 50 5.07 -2.86 -15.42
N ILE A 51 3.74 -2.90 -15.46
CA ILE A 51 2.89 -2.11 -16.36
C ILE A 51 2.25 -0.98 -15.57
N ILE A 52 2.32 0.26 -16.06
CA ILE A 52 1.81 1.44 -15.36
C ILE A 52 0.70 2.09 -16.20
N ASN A 53 -0.49 2.24 -15.60
CA ASN A 53 -1.59 3.04 -16.12
C ASN A 53 -1.53 4.44 -15.50
N ALA A 54 -0.80 5.35 -16.14
CA ALA A 54 -0.71 6.75 -15.78
C ALA A 54 -0.34 7.59 -17.02
N PRO A 55 -1.28 7.83 -17.94
CA PRO A 55 -0.96 8.35 -19.29
C PRO A 55 -0.35 9.75 -19.28
N ASN A 56 -0.69 10.60 -18.31
CA ASN A 56 -0.14 11.95 -18.16
C ASN A 56 -0.36 12.49 -16.73
N MET A 57 0.26 13.63 -16.43
CA MET A 57 0.14 14.26 -15.11
C MET A 57 -1.29 14.67 -14.77
N LYS A 58 -2.04 15.24 -15.73
CA LYS A 58 -3.42 15.67 -15.51
C LYS A 58 -4.32 14.53 -15.06
N TYR A 59 -4.11 13.32 -15.60
CA TYR A 59 -4.81 12.11 -15.19
C TYR A 59 -4.56 11.78 -13.71
N LEU A 60 -3.30 11.88 -13.26
CA LEU A 60 -2.93 11.65 -11.86
C LEU A 60 -3.52 12.71 -10.93
N GLU A 61 -3.46 13.99 -11.33
CA GLU A 61 -4.01 15.11 -10.57
C GLU A 61 -5.53 14.99 -10.40
N LEU A 62 -6.26 14.72 -11.49
CA LEU A 62 -7.70 14.54 -11.44
C LEU A 62 -8.09 13.38 -10.53
N ALA A 63 -7.42 12.22 -10.65
CA ALA A 63 -7.67 11.10 -9.77
C ALA A 63 -7.39 11.44 -8.29
N HIS A 64 -6.34 12.22 -8.03
CA HIS A 64 -6.00 12.67 -6.69
C HIS A 64 -7.00 13.68 -6.12
N ASP A 65 -7.58 14.56 -6.95
CA ASP A 65 -8.53 15.59 -6.49
C ASP A 65 -9.77 14.99 -5.81
N PHE A 66 -10.31 13.88 -6.32
CA PHE A 66 -11.43 13.18 -5.67
C PHE A 66 -11.12 12.76 -4.22
N THR A 67 -9.87 12.34 -3.96
CA THR A 67 -9.47 11.88 -2.62
C THR A 67 -9.55 12.98 -1.57
N LYS A 68 -9.42 14.26 -1.98
CA LYS A 68 -9.54 15.43 -1.10
C LYS A 68 -10.95 15.56 -0.52
N TYR A 69 -11.96 15.04 -1.22
CA TYR A 69 -13.36 15.08 -0.84
C TYR A 69 -13.88 13.74 -0.29
N GLY A 70 -12.99 12.76 -0.09
CA GLY A 70 -13.38 11.41 0.33
C GLY A 70 -14.13 10.66 -0.79
N GLU A 71 -13.81 10.96 -2.05
CA GLU A 71 -14.37 10.31 -3.22
C GLU A 71 -13.25 9.57 -3.99
N TYR A 72 -13.63 8.87 -5.05
CA TYR A 72 -12.70 8.18 -5.95
C TYR A 72 -13.09 8.47 -7.40
N SER A 73 -12.08 8.51 -8.28
CA SER A 73 -12.31 8.64 -9.72
C SER A 73 -12.72 7.30 -10.32
N ASP A 74 -13.43 7.35 -11.44
CA ASP A 74 -13.61 6.22 -12.37
C ASP A 74 -12.32 5.85 -13.12
N GLN A 75 -11.36 6.79 -13.17
CA GLN A 75 -10.04 6.66 -13.74
C GLN A 75 -9.00 6.52 -12.62
N LEU A 76 -8.56 5.28 -12.40
CA LEU A 76 -7.70 4.92 -11.28
C LEU A 76 -6.30 4.58 -11.78
N PRO A 77 -5.26 5.35 -11.38
CA PRO A 77 -3.90 5.02 -11.74
C PRO A 77 -3.50 3.68 -11.12
N MET A 78 -3.02 2.77 -11.96
CA MET A 78 -2.68 1.41 -11.54
C MET A 78 -1.25 1.05 -11.87
N GLU A 79 -0.62 0.32 -10.97
CA GLU A 79 0.64 -0.37 -11.20
C GLU A 79 0.38 -1.88 -11.18
N ILE A 80 0.57 -2.54 -12.31
CA ILE A 80 0.14 -3.91 -12.57
C ILE A 80 1.36 -4.81 -12.77
N ILE A 81 1.32 -5.99 -12.15
CA ILE A 81 2.30 -7.07 -12.35
C ILE A 81 1.60 -8.42 -12.52
N ILE A 82 2.22 -9.34 -13.26
CA ILE A 82 1.80 -10.74 -13.37
C ILE A 82 2.94 -11.63 -12.83
N PRO A 83 3.12 -11.72 -11.51
CA PRO A 83 4.30 -12.36 -10.92
C PRO A 83 4.42 -13.85 -11.27
N SER A 84 3.30 -14.52 -11.55
CA SER A 84 3.27 -15.93 -11.97
C SER A 84 4.02 -16.25 -13.26
N ILE A 85 4.42 -15.23 -14.05
CA ILE A 85 5.29 -15.40 -15.21
C ILE A 85 6.71 -15.79 -14.78
N HIS A 86 7.22 -15.13 -13.73
CA HIS A 86 8.56 -15.38 -13.19
C HIS A 86 8.56 -16.49 -12.13
N ASP A 87 7.50 -16.59 -11.34
CA ASP A 87 7.33 -17.61 -10.32
C ASP A 87 6.10 -18.49 -10.58
N LYS A 88 6.35 -19.66 -11.19
CA LYS A 88 5.30 -20.63 -11.54
C LYS A 88 4.65 -21.30 -10.31
N THR A 89 5.15 -21.09 -9.10
CA THR A 89 4.53 -21.63 -7.87
C THR A 89 3.30 -20.84 -7.43
N LEU A 90 3.15 -19.60 -7.93
CA LEU A 90 2.04 -18.70 -7.58
C LEU A 90 0.72 -19.05 -8.26
N ALA A 91 0.71 -19.91 -9.28
CA ALA A 91 -0.50 -20.29 -10.00
C ALA A 91 -0.40 -21.72 -10.56
N PRO A 92 -1.52 -22.46 -10.67
CA PRO A 92 -1.55 -23.72 -11.40
C PRO A 92 -1.11 -23.59 -12.86
N LYS A 93 -0.71 -24.70 -13.49
CA LYS A 93 -0.31 -24.70 -14.91
C LYS A 93 -1.40 -24.10 -15.79
N GLY A 94 -1.01 -23.16 -16.67
CA GLY A 94 -1.91 -22.45 -17.58
C GLY A 94 -2.70 -21.31 -16.93
N HIS A 95 -2.60 -21.12 -15.62
CA HIS A 95 -3.26 -20.05 -14.88
C HIS A 95 -2.24 -18.99 -14.46
N HIS A 96 -2.74 -17.80 -14.17
CA HIS A 96 -1.90 -16.67 -13.81
C HIS A 96 -2.54 -15.84 -12.70
N VAL A 97 -1.69 -15.20 -11.90
CA VAL A 97 -2.12 -14.19 -10.93
C VAL A 97 -1.71 -12.83 -11.46
N LEU A 98 -2.68 -11.92 -11.60
CA LEU A 98 -2.43 -10.49 -11.77
C LEU A 98 -2.60 -9.81 -10.43
N SER A 99 -1.65 -8.95 -10.09
CA SER A 99 -1.70 -8.13 -8.89
C SER A 99 -1.47 -6.67 -9.26
N ALA A 100 -2.39 -5.79 -8.87
CA ALA A 100 -2.30 -4.38 -9.16
C ALA A 100 -2.41 -3.53 -7.89
N ILE A 101 -1.59 -2.50 -7.82
CA ILE A 101 -1.71 -1.42 -6.84
C ILE A 101 -2.61 -0.37 -7.48
N VAL A 102 -3.73 -0.06 -6.84
CA VAL A 102 -4.71 0.92 -7.29
C VAL A 102 -4.52 2.18 -6.45
N ASN A 103 -4.08 3.26 -7.06
CA ASN A 103 -3.80 4.51 -6.37
C ASN A 103 -5.04 5.41 -6.28
N ASN A 104 -4.99 6.39 -5.39
CA ASN A 104 -6.04 7.39 -5.17
C ASN A 104 -7.36 6.79 -4.66
N THR A 105 -7.24 5.80 -3.77
CA THR A 105 -8.37 5.18 -3.08
C THR A 105 -8.22 5.43 -1.58
N ALA A 106 -8.77 6.54 -1.11
CA ALA A 106 -8.57 7.03 0.26
C ALA A 106 -9.15 6.08 1.33
N TYR A 107 -8.51 6.04 2.50
CA TYR A 107 -8.98 5.27 3.64
C TYR A 107 -10.39 5.68 4.08
N HIS A 108 -10.69 6.99 4.06
CA HIS A 108 -12.02 7.51 4.32
C HIS A 108 -12.72 7.86 3.01
N LEU A 109 -13.78 7.13 2.70
CA LEU A 109 -14.73 7.46 1.64
C LEU A 109 -16.03 7.97 2.25
N LYS A 110 -16.65 8.98 1.61
CA LYS A 110 -17.89 9.62 2.07
C LYS A 110 -19.03 8.61 2.25
N ASP A 111 -19.18 7.69 1.29
CA ASP A 111 -20.20 6.65 1.31
C ASP A 111 -19.73 5.35 1.98
N GLY A 112 -18.50 5.34 2.50
CA GLY A 112 -17.88 4.18 3.13
C GLY A 112 -17.41 3.11 2.14
N TRP A 113 -16.50 2.25 2.60
CA TRP A 113 -15.90 1.19 1.77
C TRP A 113 -16.87 0.04 1.45
N GLU A 114 -17.83 -0.26 2.31
CA GLU A 114 -18.81 -1.33 2.06
C GLU A 114 -19.61 -1.10 0.77
N GLN A 115 -20.08 0.13 0.56
CA GLN A 115 -20.85 0.51 -0.63
C GLN A 115 -19.95 0.81 -1.83
N SER A 116 -18.77 1.40 -1.58
CA SER A 116 -17.86 1.85 -2.64
C SER A 116 -17.02 0.74 -3.25
N LYS A 117 -16.68 -0.32 -2.49
CA LYS A 117 -15.75 -1.38 -2.94
C LYS A 117 -16.20 -2.07 -4.24
N PRO A 118 -17.48 -2.46 -4.42
CA PRO A 118 -17.93 -3.07 -5.68
C PRO A 118 -17.79 -2.13 -6.88
N VAL A 119 -18.06 -0.84 -6.69
CA VAL A 119 -17.96 0.18 -7.75
C VAL A 119 -16.50 0.42 -8.13
N VAL A 120 -15.61 0.57 -7.14
CA VAL A 120 -14.16 0.72 -7.38
C VAL A 120 -13.59 -0.51 -8.09
N LEU A 121 -14.02 -1.72 -7.70
CA LEU A 121 -13.62 -2.95 -8.37
C LEU A 121 -14.05 -2.94 -9.85
N GLU A 122 -15.32 -2.64 -10.14
CA GLU A 122 -15.78 -2.55 -11.53
C GLU A 122 -15.05 -1.47 -12.34
N ASN A 123 -14.74 -0.31 -11.75
CA ASN A 123 -13.93 0.72 -12.41
C ASN A 123 -12.52 0.23 -12.75
N CYS A 124 -11.89 -0.56 -11.87
CA CYS A 124 -10.60 -1.19 -12.17
C CYS A 124 -10.73 -2.20 -13.30
N LEU A 125 -11.77 -3.04 -13.29
CA LEU A 125 -12.01 -4.04 -14.33
C LEU A 125 -12.34 -3.42 -15.69
N ASN A 126 -13.05 -2.29 -15.72
CA ASN A 126 -13.31 -1.52 -16.94
C ASN A 126 -12.01 -1.00 -17.55
N GLN A 127 -11.15 -0.38 -16.76
CA GLN A 127 -9.85 0.10 -17.24
C GLN A 127 -8.95 -1.05 -17.69
N LEU A 128 -8.94 -2.17 -16.97
CA LEU A 128 -8.21 -3.36 -17.41
C LEU A 128 -8.74 -3.91 -18.74
N GLU A 129 -10.04 -3.88 -18.98
CA GLU A 129 -10.63 -4.29 -20.27
C GLU A 129 -10.23 -3.34 -21.40
N GLU A 130 -10.12 -2.03 -21.13
CA GLU A 130 -9.59 -1.07 -22.10
C GLU A 130 -8.11 -1.30 -22.41
N MET A 131 -7.30 -1.57 -21.39
CA MET A 131 -5.87 -1.82 -21.52
C MET A 131 -5.57 -3.19 -22.15
N ALA A 132 -6.35 -4.22 -21.82
CA ALA A 132 -6.19 -5.60 -22.25
C ALA A 132 -7.55 -6.21 -22.65
N PRO A 133 -8.06 -5.91 -23.87
CA PRO A 133 -9.35 -6.39 -24.33
C PRO A 133 -9.50 -7.91 -24.20
N GLY A 134 -10.62 -8.34 -23.62
CA GLY A 134 -10.93 -9.74 -23.33
C GLY A 134 -10.43 -10.26 -21.99
N ILE A 135 -9.72 -9.45 -21.18
CA ILE A 135 -9.25 -9.88 -19.85
C ILE A 135 -10.41 -10.32 -18.96
N ARG A 136 -11.59 -9.69 -19.04
CA ARG A 136 -12.75 -10.09 -18.23
C ARG A 136 -13.13 -11.56 -18.42
N LYS A 137 -12.94 -12.11 -19.63
CA LYS A 137 -13.22 -13.53 -19.92
C LYS A 137 -12.20 -14.48 -19.29
N LEU A 138 -11.04 -13.98 -18.92
CA LEU A 138 -9.97 -14.75 -18.28
C LEU A 138 -10.13 -14.76 -16.75
N ILE A 139 -10.90 -13.83 -16.16
CA ILE A 139 -11.02 -13.70 -14.71
C ILE A 139 -11.83 -14.88 -14.15
N LEU A 140 -11.18 -15.66 -13.30
CA LEU A 140 -11.79 -16.72 -12.50
C LEU A 140 -12.22 -16.21 -11.11
N HIS A 141 -11.45 -15.29 -10.55
CA HIS A 141 -11.74 -14.64 -9.28
C HIS A 141 -11.13 -13.24 -9.25
N ALA A 142 -11.79 -12.31 -8.56
CA ALA A 142 -11.34 -10.95 -8.36
C ALA A 142 -11.53 -10.54 -6.90
N GLU A 143 -10.48 -9.97 -6.32
CA GLU A 143 -10.47 -9.46 -4.95
C GLU A 143 -9.88 -8.05 -4.93
N LEU A 144 -10.56 -7.13 -4.25
CA LEU A 144 -10.06 -5.78 -3.99
C LEU A 144 -9.93 -5.58 -2.48
N LEU A 145 -8.69 -5.45 -2.02
CA LEU A 145 -8.35 -5.08 -0.64
C LEU A 145 -8.20 -3.56 -0.56
N SER A 146 -9.05 -2.93 0.23
CA SER A 146 -9.05 -1.51 0.52
C SER A 146 -8.10 -1.17 1.68
N PRO A 147 -7.77 0.13 1.89
CA PRO A 147 -7.09 0.56 3.11
C PRO A 147 -7.78 0.10 4.39
N LYS A 148 -9.12 -0.03 4.39
CA LYS A 148 -9.85 -0.47 5.58
C LYS A 148 -9.66 -1.97 5.82
N ASP A 149 -9.59 -2.77 4.77
CA ASP A 149 -9.25 -4.20 4.87
C ASP A 149 -7.81 -4.37 5.38
N PHE A 150 -6.88 -3.52 4.94
CA PHE A 150 -5.51 -3.54 5.45
C PHE A 150 -5.43 -3.33 6.96
N GLU A 151 -6.24 -2.42 7.49
CA GLU A 151 -6.33 -2.20 8.94
C GLU A 151 -6.98 -3.38 9.66
N ASN A 152 -8.11 -3.87 9.14
CA ASN A 152 -8.92 -4.88 9.81
C ASN A 152 -8.27 -6.27 9.79
N GLU A 153 -7.67 -6.68 8.68
CA GLU A 153 -7.14 -8.03 8.48
C GLU A 153 -5.67 -8.14 8.87
N TYR A 154 -4.86 -7.11 8.59
CA TYR A 154 -3.41 -7.14 8.77
C TYR A 154 -2.91 -6.22 9.88
N GLY A 155 -3.80 -5.52 10.59
CA GLY A 155 -3.44 -4.61 11.68
C GLY A 155 -2.69 -3.35 11.23
N ILE A 156 -2.75 -3.01 9.94
CA ILE A 156 -2.09 -1.82 9.39
C ILE A 156 -2.94 -0.59 9.72
N THR A 157 -2.68 0.03 10.87
CA THR A 157 -3.43 1.21 11.34
C THR A 157 -3.51 2.28 10.27
N GLY A 158 -4.73 2.77 9.97
CA GLY A 158 -5.01 3.75 8.93
C GLY A 158 -4.88 3.23 7.50
N GLY A 159 -4.53 1.95 7.30
CA GLY A 159 -4.47 1.31 6.00
C GLY A 159 -3.32 1.77 5.11
N HIS A 160 -2.35 2.52 5.63
CA HIS A 160 -1.18 2.92 4.84
C HIS A 160 -0.13 1.82 4.91
N TRP A 161 0.09 1.10 3.81
CA TRP A 161 1.06 -0.01 3.71
C TRP A 161 2.52 0.31 4.09
N HIS A 162 2.95 1.58 4.00
CA HIS A 162 4.25 2.00 4.56
C HIS A 162 4.21 2.32 6.07
N GLN A 163 3.08 2.05 6.75
CA GLN A 163 2.82 2.34 8.16
C GLN A 163 3.06 3.81 8.52
N GLY A 164 2.41 4.70 7.75
CA GLY A 164 2.52 6.15 7.86
C GLY A 164 2.76 6.80 6.51
N GLU A 165 2.11 7.94 6.27
CA GLU A 165 2.23 8.73 5.03
C GLU A 165 3.69 9.09 4.73
N LEU A 166 4.05 9.17 3.44
CA LEU A 166 5.39 9.53 2.97
C LEU A 166 5.42 10.99 2.48
N THR A 167 4.97 11.92 3.33
CA THR A 167 5.08 13.36 3.07
C THR A 167 6.46 13.89 3.46
N PHE A 168 6.84 15.06 2.96
CA PHE A 168 8.16 15.66 3.24
C PHE A 168 8.49 15.79 4.73
N ASP A 169 7.48 16.07 5.55
CA ASP A 169 7.59 16.22 7.00
C ASP A 169 7.45 14.90 7.78
N GLN A 170 7.24 13.77 7.08
CA GLN A 170 7.03 12.45 7.67
C GLN A 170 7.79 11.33 6.92
N PHE A 171 8.86 11.69 6.19
CA PHE A 171 9.69 10.76 5.41
C PHE A 171 11.14 10.68 5.94
N LEU A 172 11.86 9.60 5.59
CA LEU A 172 13.24 9.31 6.00
C LEU A 172 13.46 9.45 7.53
N MET A 173 14.38 10.31 7.95
CA MET A 173 14.81 10.48 9.34
C MET A 173 13.78 11.17 10.23
N LEU A 174 12.65 11.61 9.66
CA LEU A 174 11.52 12.15 10.40
C LEU A 174 10.53 11.05 10.83
N ARG A 175 10.78 9.78 10.47
CA ARG A 175 9.93 8.63 10.79
C ARG A 175 10.36 7.89 12.07
N PRO A 176 9.41 7.47 12.92
CA PRO A 176 7.98 7.82 12.88
C PRO A 176 7.72 9.29 13.27
N ILE A 177 8.60 9.83 14.13
CA ILE A 177 8.66 11.25 14.52
C ILE A 177 10.13 11.65 14.66
N PRO A 178 10.46 12.95 14.57
CA PRO A 178 11.83 13.42 14.82
C PRO A 178 12.34 13.02 16.20
N GLY A 179 13.52 12.39 16.24
CA GLY A 179 14.17 11.88 17.45
C GLY A 179 13.98 10.37 17.70
N MET A 180 13.14 9.68 16.92
CA MET A 180 12.93 8.22 17.00
C MET A 180 13.53 7.46 15.79
N ALA A 181 14.24 8.15 14.90
CA ALA A 181 14.90 7.54 13.75
C ALA A 181 16.11 6.67 14.14
N GLN A 182 16.59 6.80 15.37
CA GLN A 182 17.65 5.99 15.98
C GLN A 182 17.13 4.68 16.58
N TYR A 183 15.91 4.25 16.20
CA TYR A 183 15.34 2.95 16.57
C TYR A 183 14.97 2.75 18.03
N THR A 184 15.20 3.74 18.89
CA THR A 184 14.83 3.71 20.30
C THR A 184 13.50 4.41 20.57
N SER A 185 12.93 4.14 21.74
CA SER A 185 11.75 4.82 22.24
C SER A 185 11.99 5.41 23.64
N PRO A 186 11.08 6.24 24.17
CA PRO A 186 11.13 6.70 25.56
C PRO A 186 11.00 5.58 26.61
N ILE A 187 10.59 4.39 26.18
CA ILE A 187 10.52 3.21 27.04
C ILE A 187 11.85 2.47 26.91
N GLU A 188 12.53 2.26 28.03
CA GLU A 188 13.78 1.51 28.10
C GLU A 188 13.60 0.11 27.51
N SER A 189 14.60 -0.34 26.74
CA SER A 189 14.63 -1.63 26.05
C SER A 189 13.48 -1.87 25.04
N LEU A 190 12.76 -0.82 24.63
CA LEU A 190 11.79 -0.89 23.52
C LEU A 190 12.34 -0.23 22.26
N TYR A 191 12.42 -1.01 21.18
CA TYR A 191 13.00 -0.63 19.91
C TYR A 191 12.00 -0.70 18.74
N LEU A 192 12.24 0.12 17.71
CA LEU A 192 11.41 0.23 16.51
C LEU A 192 12.09 -0.43 15.32
N CYS A 193 11.47 -1.46 14.75
CA CYS A 193 12.06 -2.27 13.66
C CYS A 193 11.18 -2.37 12.41
N GLY A 194 9.99 -1.78 12.43
CA GLY A 194 8.96 -1.93 11.38
C GLY A 194 9.05 -0.92 10.23
N ALA A 195 8.18 -1.12 9.24
CA ALA A 195 8.07 -0.28 8.04
C ALA A 195 7.76 1.21 8.34
N GLY A 196 7.18 1.50 9.50
CA GLY A 196 6.95 2.86 9.98
C GLY A 196 8.22 3.62 10.42
N SER A 197 9.39 2.97 10.45
CA SER A 197 10.65 3.55 10.93
C SER A 197 11.59 3.94 9.78
N HIS A 198 12.59 4.77 10.08
CA HIS A 198 13.68 5.06 9.15
C HIS A 198 14.39 3.74 8.74
N PRO A 199 14.77 3.53 7.46
CA PRO A 199 14.81 4.47 6.33
C PRO A 199 13.52 4.63 5.53
N GLY A 200 12.50 3.82 5.79
CA GLY A 200 11.23 3.89 5.07
C GLY A 200 10.52 2.55 5.03
N GLY A 201 9.30 2.56 4.50
CA GLY A 201 8.48 1.35 4.42
C GLY A 201 8.89 0.40 3.30
N GLY A 202 8.10 -0.66 3.14
CA GLY A 202 8.36 -1.73 2.17
C GLY A 202 9.11 -2.91 2.77
N LEU A 203 9.56 -3.84 1.92
CA LEU A 203 10.13 -5.14 2.32
C LEU A 203 11.66 -5.13 2.46
N MET A 204 12.28 -3.96 2.58
CA MET A 204 13.75 -3.81 2.52
C MET A 204 14.47 -4.39 3.76
N GLY A 205 13.78 -4.52 4.90
CA GLY A 205 14.36 -5.08 6.13
C GLY A 205 15.39 -4.20 6.85
N LEU A 206 15.76 -3.03 6.31
CA LEU A 206 16.80 -2.18 6.92
C LEU A 206 16.41 -1.65 8.30
N ALA A 207 15.14 -1.32 8.54
CA ALA A 207 14.70 -0.87 9.87
C ALA A 207 14.98 -1.93 10.94
N GLY A 208 14.67 -3.20 10.65
CA GLY A 208 14.96 -4.31 11.54
C GLY A 208 16.46 -4.55 11.73
N ARG A 209 17.25 -4.51 10.65
CA ARG A 209 18.72 -4.63 10.75
C ARG A 209 19.32 -3.52 11.60
N ASN A 210 18.88 -2.28 11.40
CA ASN A 210 19.45 -1.14 12.10
C ASN A 210 19.01 -1.11 13.58
N ALA A 211 17.77 -1.50 13.89
CA ALA A 211 17.33 -1.70 15.27
C ALA A 211 18.15 -2.79 15.98
N ALA A 212 18.45 -3.90 15.31
CA ALA A 212 19.31 -4.94 15.88
C ALA A 212 20.72 -4.44 16.17
N ASN A 213 21.31 -3.63 15.29
CA ASN A 213 22.61 -3.01 15.53
C ASN A 213 22.58 -2.04 16.73
N GLU A 214 21.49 -1.30 16.92
CA GLU A 214 21.31 -0.40 18.07
C GLU A 214 21.16 -1.17 19.38
N ILE A 215 20.48 -2.32 19.38
CA ILE A 215 20.41 -3.21 20.54
C ILE A 215 21.81 -3.71 20.89
N LEU A 216 22.54 -4.24 19.89
CA LEU A 216 23.87 -4.78 20.09
C LEU A 216 24.88 -3.74 20.60
N SER A 217 24.75 -2.46 20.24
CA SER A 217 25.66 -1.41 20.71
C SER A 217 25.38 -0.96 22.15
N ARG A 218 24.17 -1.17 22.65
CA ARG A 218 23.73 -0.73 23.99
C ARG A 218 23.79 -1.82 25.05
N GLU A 219 23.59 -3.07 24.64
CA GLU A 219 23.49 -4.22 25.55
C GLU A 219 24.77 -5.09 25.58
N SER A 220 25.80 -4.71 24.81
CA SER A 220 27.16 -5.26 24.88
C SER A 220 28.05 -4.48 25.85
#